data_AF-A0A7Z9MV36-F1
#
_entry.id   AF-A0A7Z9MV36-F1
#
_cell.length_a   1.000
_cell.length_b   1.000
_cell.length_c   1.000
_cell.angle_alpha   90.00
_cell.angle_beta   90.00
_cell.angle_gamma   90.00
#
_symmetry.space_group_name_H-M   'P 1'
#
loop_
_entity.id
_entity.type
_entity.pdbx_description
1 polymer ?
#
loop_
_entity_poly.entity_id
_entity_poly.type
_entity_poly.pdbx_seq_one_letter_code
_entity_poly.pdbx_strand_id
1 'polypeptide(L)'
;MKEEKLTIEPQNRFGGNKMKDQNPSIGPHDIGGETAGPIDIVDHGMSHWEKHANALRMTVSGLKLGTLDEMRRACEDLGDRYNQIGYFEKQTEALAIVMAEKSIIPDEELQKEIKNVRERFKVPIIPLPEEHDHDGKPIQEDETGEGPNEHHCMNLAMQEIFEKKGLIEPNQIRQKIEKFDGDYPNRGAKVVARSWVDSKFKERLLLDANPVIEDFGIDLEHAARIIALENTTDVHNVVVCTLCSCYPRQLMGQPPTWYKSRSYRSRMVYEPRAVLKEFGTHIPNNVTIRTHDSNADMRYIVIPMRPEGTNGWTEDKLETIISRDCLVGVTLPRVKATELD
;
A
#
# COMPACT_ATOMS: atom_id res chain seq x y z
N MET A 1 12.91 29.64 -17.92
CA MET A 1 12.23 29.03 -16.75
C MET A 1 13.29 28.74 -15.72
N LYS A 2 13.09 29.17 -14.47
CA LYS A 2 14.09 29.01 -13.40
C LYS A 2 14.19 27.52 -13.03
N GLU A 3 15.40 26.97 -13.12
CA GLU A 3 15.75 25.66 -12.58
C GLU A 3 15.70 25.73 -11.05
N GLU A 4 14.69 25.12 -10.43
CA GLU A 4 14.74 24.80 -9.00
C GLU A 4 15.63 23.56 -8.86
N LYS A 5 16.87 23.78 -8.38
CA LYS A 5 17.75 22.69 -7.97
C LYS A 5 17.13 22.04 -6.73
N LEU A 6 16.74 20.78 -6.83
CA LEU A 6 16.43 19.94 -5.67
C LEU A 6 17.75 19.56 -4.97
N THR A 7 18.41 20.53 -4.33
CA THR A 7 19.46 20.23 -3.36
C THR A 7 18.79 19.77 -2.08
N ILE A 8 18.81 18.46 -1.81
CA ILE A 8 18.56 17.92 -0.49
C ILE A 8 19.75 18.37 0.37
N GLU A 9 19.66 19.56 0.96
CA GLU A 9 20.66 19.98 1.93
C GLU A 9 20.57 19.05 3.15
N PRO A 10 21.70 18.53 3.66
CA PRO A 10 21.70 17.77 4.89
C PRO A 10 21.31 18.72 6.03
N GLN A 11 20.04 18.71 6.43
CA GLN A 11 19.62 19.48 7.60
C GLN A 11 20.35 18.93 8.82
N ASN A 12 21.26 19.78 9.33
CA ASN A 12 21.93 19.75 10.63
C ASN A 12 21.77 18.43 11.43
N ARG A 13 22.56 17.43 11.06
CA ARG A 13 22.70 16.18 11.81
C ARG A 13 23.36 16.52 13.15
N PHE A 14 22.61 16.43 14.25
CA PHE A 14 23.06 16.70 15.64
C PHE A 14 23.27 18.17 16.03
N GLY A 15 22.20 18.97 15.98
CA GLY A 15 22.13 20.26 16.67
C GLY A 15 20.92 20.31 17.60
N GLY A 16 21.11 20.09 18.91
CA GLY A 16 20.06 20.25 19.91
C GLY A 16 19.58 21.69 19.98
N ASN A 17 18.56 22.01 19.21
CA ASN A 17 17.94 23.33 19.26
C ASN A 17 16.92 23.32 20.40
N LYS A 18 17.19 24.09 21.46
CA LYS A 18 16.22 24.33 22.54
C LYS A 18 15.03 25.08 21.96
N MET A 19 13.98 24.35 21.55
CA MET A 19 12.72 24.95 21.15
C MET A 19 12.00 25.54 22.36
N LYS A 20 11.68 26.83 22.25
CA LYS A 20 10.73 27.54 23.10
C LYS A 20 9.31 27.08 22.76
N ASP A 21 8.50 26.82 23.79
CA ASP A 21 7.03 26.83 23.85
C ASP A 21 6.28 26.86 22.51
N GLN A 22 6.37 25.77 21.76
CA GLN A 22 5.39 25.42 20.73
C GLN A 22 4.81 24.07 21.12
N ASN A 23 3.49 23.96 21.03
CA ASN A 23 2.72 22.73 21.21
C ASN A 23 3.54 21.55 20.66
N PRO A 24 3.87 20.51 21.46
CA PRO A 24 4.78 19.46 21.01
C PRO A 24 4.31 18.97 19.65
N SER A 25 5.13 19.19 18.62
CA SER A 25 4.77 18.84 17.25
C SER A 25 4.42 17.36 17.24
N ILE A 26 3.13 17.09 17.08
CA ILE A 26 2.60 15.74 16.87
C ILE A 26 3.20 15.31 15.53
N GLY A 27 4.14 14.38 15.57
CA GLY A 27 4.86 13.93 14.37
C GLY A 27 3.89 13.37 13.33
N PRO A 28 4.31 13.23 12.06
CA PRO A 28 3.44 12.78 10.95
C PRO A 28 2.79 11.40 11.14
N HIS A 29 3.20 10.66 12.17
CA HIS A 29 2.71 9.35 12.54
C HIS A 29 1.56 9.40 13.55
N ASP A 30 1.45 10.43 14.40
CA ASP A 30 0.45 10.48 15.47
C ASP A 30 -0.83 11.22 15.02
N ILE A 31 -1.40 10.75 13.90
CA ILE A 31 -2.60 11.35 13.31
C ILE A 31 -3.91 10.72 13.81
N GLY A 32 -3.82 9.72 14.68
CA GLY A 32 -4.98 8.99 15.18
C GLY A 32 -5.92 9.91 15.95
N GLY A 33 -7.17 10.00 15.52
CA GLY A 33 -8.18 10.86 16.14
C GLY A 33 -8.17 12.32 15.68
N GLU A 34 -7.33 12.68 14.72
CA GLU A 34 -7.41 13.99 14.09
C GLU A 34 -8.62 14.11 13.14
N THR A 35 -9.17 15.33 13.08
CA THR A 35 -10.20 15.66 12.09
C THR A 35 -9.60 15.65 10.68
N ALA A 36 -10.37 15.11 9.74
CA ALA A 36 -10.03 15.11 8.33
C ALA A 36 -11.31 15.16 7.49
N GLY A 37 -11.15 15.46 6.20
CA GLY A 37 -12.26 15.54 5.26
C GLY A 37 -12.92 14.18 4.95
N PRO A 38 -13.90 14.17 4.04
CA PRO A 38 -14.50 12.93 3.55
C PRO A 38 -13.43 12.01 2.94
N ILE A 39 -13.70 10.70 2.96
CA ILE A 39 -12.84 9.71 2.34
C ILE A 39 -13.23 9.57 0.87
N ASP A 40 -12.27 9.77 -0.02
CA ASP A 40 -12.40 9.29 -1.40
C ASP A 40 -12.28 7.77 -1.37
N ILE A 41 -13.41 7.08 -1.48
CA ILE A 41 -13.50 5.61 -1.40
C ILE A 41 -13.09 4.90 -2.70
N VAL A 42 -12.81 5.67 -3.77
CA VAL A 42 -12.39 5.10 -5.05
C VAL A 42 -10.93 4.67 -4.96
N ASP A 43 -10.64 3.46 -5.43
CA ASP A 43 -9.26 3.01 -5.60
C ASP A 43 -8.75 3.41 -6.98
N HIS A 44 -7.89 4.43 -7.01
CA HIS A 44 -7.29 4.96 -8.24
C HIS A 44 -6.18 4.07 -8.81
N GLY A 45 -5.86 2.95 -8.15
CA GLY A 45 -4.80 2.05 -8.59
C GLY A 45 -3.40 2.66 -8.44
N MET A 46 -2.46 2.17 -9.25
CA MET A 46 -1.10 2.69 -9.34
C MET A 46 -0.76 2.93 -10.81
N SER A 47 -0.22 4.11 -11.10
CA SER A 47 0.48 4.40 -12.35
C SER A 47 1.72 3.51 -12.52
N HIS A 48 2.29 3.48 -13.72
CA HIS A 48 3.44 2.64 -14.03
C HIS A 48 4.64 2.93 -13.11
N TRP A 49 4.97 4.21 -12.89
CA TRP A 49 6.10 4.58 -12.04
C TRP A 49 5.86 4.25 -10.56
N GLU A 50 4.60 4.32 -10.08
CA GLU A 50 4.26 3.95 -8.71
C GLU A 50 4.39 2.43 -8.49
N LYS A 51 4.02 1.62 -9.50
CA LYS A 51 4.28 0.17 -9.49
C LYS A 51 5.77 -0.11 -9.43
N HIS A 52 6.57 0.60 -10.22
CA HIS A 52 8.02 0.52 -10.19
C HIS A 52 8.58 0.89 -8.80
N ALA A 53 8.23 2.05 -8.25
CA ALA A 53 8.67 2.49 -6.92
C ALA A 53 8.34 1.45 -5.83
N ASN A 54 7.13 0.90 -5.87
CA ASN A 54 6.68 -0.13 -4.94
C ASN A 54 7.49 -1.44 -5.09
N ALA A 55 7.68 -1.91 -6.33
CA ALA A 55 8.44 -3.12 -6.62
C ALA A 55 9.92 -3.00 -6.22
N LEU A 56 10.54 -1.85 -6.49
CA LEU A 56 11.92 -1.55 -6.08
C LEU A 56 12.06 -1.59 -4.56
N ARG A 57 11.21 -0.85 -3.84
CA ARG A 57 11.20 -0.84 -2.36
C ARG A 57 11.01 -2.25 -1.78
N MET A 58 10.06 -3.01 -2.32
CA MET A 58 9.79 -4.38 -1.85
C MET A 58 10.98 -5.30 -2.10
N THR A 59 11.66 -5.16 -3.24
CA THR A 59 12.83 -5.95 -3.60
C THR A 59 14.00 -5.66 -2.65
N VAL A 60 14.32 -4.38 -2.44
CA VAL A 60 15.35 -3.93 -1.49
C VAL A 60 15.06 -4.42 -0.07
N SER A 61 13.79 -4.36 0.36
CA SER A 61 13.37 -4.85 1.67
C SER A 61 13.51 -6.37 1.81
N GLY A 62 13.12 -7.13 0.78
CA GLY A 62 13.24 -8.59 0.75
C GLY A 62 14.70 -9.06 0.80
N LEU A 63 15.62 -8.29 0.21
CA LEU A 63 17.06 -8.52 0.27
C LEU A 63 17.71 -8.01 1.57
N LYS A 64 16.92 -7.45 2.50
CA LYS A 64 17.37 -6.87 3.77
C LYS A 64 18.39 -5.73 3.61
N LEU A 65 18.41 -5.08 2.45
CA LEU A 65 19.24 -3.90 2.19
C LEU A 65 18.68 -2.66 2.93
N GLY A 66 17.36 -2.62 3.15
CA GLY A 66 16.68 -1.67 4.02
C GLY A 66 15.56 -2.34 4.80
N THR A 67 15.35 -1.97 6.06
CA THR A 67 14.25 -2.49 6.89
C THR A 67 13.03 -1.58 6.85
N LEU A 68 11.88 -2.10 7.29
CA LEU A 68 10.65 -1.30 7.40
C LEU A 68 10.85 -0.09 8.33
N ASP A 69 11.55 -0.29 9.45
CA ASP A 69 11.81 0.76 10.44
C ASP A 69 12.75 1.85 9.91
N GLU A 70 13.81 1.45 9.18
CA GLU A 70 14.72 2.39 8.54
C GLU A 70 13.98 3.29 7.54
N MET A 71 13.14 2.69 6.69
CA MET A 71 12.34 3.39 5.69
C MET A 71 11.29 4.30 6.33
N ARG A 72 10.67 3.83 7.42
CA ARG A 72 9.68 4.60 8.16
C ARG A 72 10.32 5.84 8.79
N ARG A 73 11.45 5.67 9.49
CA ARG A 73 12.16 6.79 10.10
C ARG A 73 12.64 7.78 9.02
N ALA A 74 13.20 7.31 7.91
CA ALA A 74 13.59 8.20 6.81
C ALA A 74 12.42 9.02 6.24
N CYS A 75 11.22 8.42 6.17
CA CYS A 75 10.00 9.10 5.74
C CYS A 75 9.54 10.15 6.76
N GLU A 76 9.61 9.83 8.05
CA GLU A 76 9.24 10.74 9.15
C GLU A 76 10.21 11.93 9.26
N ASP A 77 11.50 11.70 8.99
CA ASP A 77 12.57 12.70 9.00
C ASP A 77 12.44 13.73 7.86
N LEU A 78 11.48 13.57 6.93
CA LEU A 78 11.20 14.55 5.86
C LEU A 78 10.63 15.88 6.39
N GLY A 79 10.16 15.93 7.64
CA GLY A 79 9.61 17.14 8.25
C GLY A 79 8.40 17.69 7.46
N ASP A 80 8.38 19.00 7.19
CA ASP A 80 7.28 19.66 6.46
C ASP A 80 7.06 19.07 5.07
N ARG A 81 8.12 18.54 4.43
CA ARG A 81 8.05 17.91 3.12
C ARG A 81 7.15 16.68 3.13
N TYR A 82 7.03 15.99 4.26
CA TYR A 82 6.13 14.84 4.40
C TYR A 82 4.69 15.17 3.98
N ASN A 83 4.18 16.37 4.23
CA ASN A 83 2.80 16.73 3.89
C ASN A 83 2.65 17.33 2.48
N GLN A 84 3.75 17.56 1.76
CA GLN A 84 3.76 18.26 0.46
C GLN A 84 3.80 17.32 -0.76
N ILE A 85 4.23 16.08 -0.56
CA ILE A 85 4.43 15.10 -1.63
C ILE A 85 3.51 13.89 -1.45
N GLY A 86 3.25 13.17 -2.53
CA GLY A 86 2.42 11.97 -2.52
C GLY A 86 3.07 10.77 -1.82
N TYR A 87 2.33 9.67 -1.72
CA TYR A 87 2.76 8.50 -0.97
C TYR A 87 4.02 7.85 -1.56
N PHE A 88 4.07 7.66 -2.88
CA PHE A 88 5.19 6.96 -3.53
C PHE A 88 6.43 7.85 -3.65
N GLU A 89 6.26 9.16 -3.74
CA GLU A 89 7.35 10.13 -3.64
C GLU A 89 8.06 10.02 -2.28
N LYS A 90 7.30 9.99 -1.17
CA LYS A 90 7.87 9.79 0.18
C LYS A 90 8.65 8.49 0.28
N GLN A 91 8.10 7.39 -0.24
CA GLN A 91 8.76 6.09 -0.21
C GLN A 91 10.04 6.09 -1.04
N THR A 92 10.04 6.78 -2.17
CA THR A 92 11.22 6.89 -3.04
C THR A 92 12.32 7.71 -2.36
N GLU A 93 11.97 8.86 -1.77
CA GLU A 93 12.92 9.70 -1.03
C GLU A 93 13.47 8.99 0.22
N ALA A 94 12.60 8.32 0.98
CA ALA A 94 13.00 7.53 2.14
C ALA A 94 13.98 6.41 1.76
N LEU A 95 13.74 5.71 0.63
CA LEU A 95 14.64 4.69 0.12
C LEU A 95 16.01 5.27 -0.22
N ALA A 96 16.05 6.40 -0.95
CA ALA A 96 17.30 7.08 -1.28
C ALA A 96 18.10 7.48 -0.01
N ILE A 97 17.42 8.06 0.99
CA ILE A 97 18.02 8.43 2.28
C ILE A 97 18.65 7.22 2.97
N VAL A 98 17.93 6.10 3.10
CA VAL A 98 18.44 4.89 3.75
C VAL A 98 19.63 4.29 2.98
N MET A 99 19.57 4.29 1.64
CA MET A 99 20.67 3.77 0.83
C MET A 99 21.95 4.61 0.95
N ALA A 100 21.80 5.93 1.06
CA ALA A 100 22.91 6.85 1.29
C ALA A 100 23.52 6.68 2.69
N GLU A 101 22.69 6.62 3.74
CA GLU A 101 23.13 6.40 5.12
C GLU A 101 23.92 5.10 5.28
N LYS A 102 23.51 4.05 4.56
CA LYS A 102 24.17 2.73 4.56
C LYS A 102 25.36 2.66 3.60
N SER A 103 25.68 3.76 2.91
CA SER A 103 26.73 3.82 1.88
C SER A 103 26.56 2.79 0.75
N ILE A 104 25.34 2.26 0.57
CA ILE A 104 25.02 1.34 -0.53
C ILE A 104 24.91 2.14 -1.82
N ILE A 105 24.26 3.29 -1.77
CA ILE A 105 24.19 4.26 -2.87
C ILE A 105 24.51 5.65 -2.29
N PRO A 106 25.78 6.11 -2.35
CA PRO A 106 26.15 7.46 -1.95
C PRO A 106 25.41 8.52 -2.78
N ASP A 107 25.13 9.68 -2.17
CA ASP A 107 24.37 10.76 -2.80
C ASP A 107 24.98 11.21 -4.14
N GLU A 108 26.30 11.33 -4.22
CA GLU A 108 27.00 11.73 -5.46
C GLU A 108 26.80 10.70 -6.59
N GLU A 109 26.79 9.42 -6.26
CA GLU A 109 26.55 8.33 -7.21
C GLU A 109 25.10 8.39 -7.71
N LEU A 110 24.14 8.57 -6.79
CA LEU A 110 22.72 8.68 -7.13
C LEU A 110 22.44 9.90 -8.02
N GLN A 111 22.95 11.08 -7.65
CA GLN A 111 22.71 12.31 -8.42
C GLN A 111 23.32 12.23 -9.82
N LYS A 112 24.49 11.62 -9.96
CA LYS A 112 25.11 11.36 -11.27
C LYS A 112 24.23 10.47 -12.13
N GLU A 113 23.71 9.38 -11.57
CA GLU A 113 22.86 8.46 -12.32
C GLU A 113 21.49 9.04 -12.65
N ILE A 114 20.87 9.81 -11.73
CA ILE A 114 19.63 10.56 -12.01
C ILE A 114 19.83 11.48 -13.22
N LYS A 115 20.98 12.17 -13.31
CA LYS A 115 21.29 12.99 -14.48
C LYS A 115 21.37 12.17 -15.76
N ASN A 116 22.06 11.02 -15.75
CA ASN A 116 22.14 10.13 -16.92
C ASN A 116 20.75 9.63 -17.34
N VAL A 117 19.91 9.24 -16.39
CA VAL A 117 18.53 8.83 -16.62
C VAL A 117 17.77 9.96 -17.30
N ARG A 118 17.78 11.18 -16.74
CA ARG A 118 17.09 12.34 -17.30
C ARG A 118 17.49 12.65 -18.74
N GLU A 119 18.79 12.59 -19.05
CA GLU A 119 19.25 12.83 -20.44
C GLU A 119 18.66 11.83 -21.44
N ARG A 120 18.40 10.57 -21.04
CA ARG A 120 17.76 9.57 -21.91
C ARG A 120 16.31 9.90 -22.26
N PHE A 121 15.62 10.65 -21.41
CA PHE A 121 14.23 11.06 -21.62
C PHE A 121 14.10 12.44 -22.27
N LYS A 122 15.21 13.13 -22.57
CA LYS A 122 15.18 14.35 -23.39
C LYS A 122 15.01 13.98 -24.86
N VAL A 123 13.80 13.55 -25.21
CA VAL A 123 13.41 13.30 -26.60
C VAL A 123 12.91 14.63 -27.21
N PRO A 124 13.34 15.01 -28.42
CA PRO A 124 12.77 16.16 -29.10
C PRO A 124 11.25 16.00 -29.26
N ILE A 125 10.47 17.00 -28.83
CA ILE A 125 9.03 17.03 -29.10
C ILE A 125 8.88 17.29 -30.60
N ILE A 126 8.48 16.26 -31.34
CA ILE A 126 8.18 16.35 -32.77
C ILE A 126 6.67 16.62 -32.88
N PRO A 127 6.23 17.66 -33.61
CA PRO A 127 4.81 17.87 -33.85
C PRO A 127 4.24 16.66 -34.62
N LEU A 128 3.27 15.98 -34.01
CA LEU A 128 2.53 14.90 -34.67
C LEU A 128 1.61 15.48 -35.77
N PRO A 129 1.39 14.77 -36.88
CA PRO A 129 0.39 15.16 -37.87
C PRO A 129 -1.01 15.29 -37.24
N GLU A 130 -1.76 16.33 -37.63
CA GLU A 130 -3.12 16.58 -37.11
C GLU A 130 -4.10 15.43 -37.39
N GLU A 131 -3.84 14.64 -38.43
CA GLU A 131 -4.59 13.43 -38.75
C GLU A 131 -3.69 12.20 -38.61
N HIS A 132 -3.95 11.39 -37.60
CA HIS A 132 -3.43 10.03 -37.52
C HIS A 132 -4.51 9.07 -37.00
N ASP A 133 -4.53 7.87 -37.58
CA ASP A 133 -5.53 6.85 -37.29
C ASP A 133 -5.17 6.12 -35.99
N HIS A 134 -6.12 6.07 -35.06
CA HIS A 134 -5.97 5.37 -33.77
C HIS A 134 -6.70 4.02 -33.73
N ASP A 135 -7.11 3.46 -34.88
CA ASP A 135 -7.78 2.16 -34.99
C ASP A 135 -9.01 2.01 -34.06
N GLY A 136 -9.64 3.12 -33.67
CA GLY A 136 -10.78 3.14 -32.74
C GLY A 136 -10.46 2.67 -31.31
N LYS A 137 -9.20 2.56 -30.91
CA LYS A 137 -8.83 2.25 -29.51
C LYS A 137 -8.89 3.54 -28.68
N PRO A 138 -9.46 3.51 -27.47
CA PRO A 138 -9.41 4.66 -26.58
C PRO A 138 -7.95 5.02 -26.32
N ILE A 139 -7.62 6.31 -26.48
CA ILE A 139 -6.32 6.86 -26.12
C ILE A 139 -6.23 6.76 -24.60
N GLN A 140 -5.35 5.88 -24.12
CA GLN A 140 -4.88 5.93 -22.75
C GLN A 140 -3.79 7.01 -22.76
N GLU A 141 -4.11 8.22 -22.28
CA GLU A 141 -3.13 9.29 -22.08
C GLU A 141 -2.22 8.90 -20.92
N ASP A 142 -1.38 7.91 -21.18
CA ASP A 142 -0.35 7.45 -20.27
C ASP A 142 0.80 8.45 -20.42
N GLU A 143 0.78 9.48 -19.56
CA GLU A 143 1.81 10.53 -19.43
C GLU A 143 1.66 11.70 -20.42
N THR A 144 1.67 12.93 -19.89
CA THR A 144 1.50 14.24 -20.55
C THR A 144 2.57 14.57 -21.61
N GLY A 145 3.34 13.60 -22.09
CA GLY A 145 4.51 13.81 -22.95
C GLY A 145 5.68 14.51 -22.23
N GLU A 146 5.57 14.76 -20.93
CA GLU A 146 6.56 15.48 -20.11
C GLU A 146 7.72 14.57 -19.62
N GLY A 147 7.67 13.28 -19.96
CA GLY A 147 8.65 12.29 -19.51
C GLY A 147 8.47 11.89 -18.04
N PRO A 148 9.35 11.02 -17.51
CA PRO A 148 9.26 10.57 -16.12
C PRO A 148 9.44 11.73 -15.16
N ASN A 149 8.58 11.80 -14.15
CA ASN A 149 8.75 12.74 -13.04
C ASN A 149 10.08 12.51 -12.30
N GLU A 150 10.45 13.45 -11.43
CA GLU A 150 11.72 13.42 -10.71
C GLU A 150 11.91 12.14 -9.87
N HIS A 151 10.86 11.68 -9.17
CA HIS A 151 10.90 10.46 -8.37
C HIS A 151 10.99 9.21 -9.23
N HIS A 152 10.38 9.19 -10.42
CA HIS A 152 10.55 8.08 -11.35
C HIS A 152 11.99 8.01 -11.87
N CYS A 153 12.60 9.14 -12.21
CA CYS A 153 14.03 9.20 -12.54
C CYS A 153 14.90 8.67 -11.39
N MET A 154 14.56 9.01 -10.14
CA MET A 154 15.27 8.52 -8.96
C MET A 154 15.13 7.01 -8.76
N ASN A 155 13.94 6.44 -8.97
CA ASN A 155 13.72 5.00 -8.92
C ASN A 155 14.55 4.26 -9.99
N LEU A 156 14.53 4.75 -11.24
CA LEU A 156 15.32 4.18 -12.34
C LEU A 156 16.83 4.24 -12.04
N ALA A 157 17.31 5.38 -11.53
CA ALA A 157 18.70 5.55 -11.12
C ALA A 157 19.10 4.54 -10.03
N MET A 158 18.29 4.42 -8.98
CA MET A 158 18.55 3.45 -7.91
C MET A 158 18.54 2.01 -8.43
N GLN A 159 17.56 1.64 -9.26
CA GLN A 159 17.49 0.31 -9.89
C GLN A 159 18.78 -0.01 -10.65
N GLU A 160 19.22 0.88 -11.54
CA GLU A 160 20.45 0.67 -12.33
C GLU A 160 21.70 0.57 -11.47
N ILE A 161 21.79 1.34 -10.39
CA ILE A 161 22.91 1.24 -9.45
C ILE A 161 22.90 -0.11 -8.74
N PHE A 162 21.72 -0.58 -8.27
CA PHE A 162 21.61 -1.90 -7.66
C PHE A 162 22.00 -3.02 -8.64
N GLU A 163 21.58 -2.93 -9.91
CA GLU A 163 21.95 -3.89 -10.97
C GLU A 163 23.46 -3.86 -11.23
N LYS A 164 24.06 -2.67 -11.38
CA LYS A 164 25.52 -2.51 -11.59
C LYS A 164 26.33 -3.09 -10.42
N LYS A 165 25.80 -3.02 -9.19
CA LYS A 165 26.42 -3.60 -8.00
C LYS A 165 26.13 -5.09 -7.81
N GLY A 166 25.34 -5.71 -8.71
CA GLY A 166 24.94 -7.11 -8.62
C GLY A 166 24.05 -7.43 -7.42
N LEU A 167 23.35 -6.42 -6.88
CA LEU A 167 22.47 -6.57 -5.71
C LEU A 167 21.06 -7.01 -6.12
N ILE A 168 20.62 -6.68 -7.33
CA ILE A 168 19.37 -7.15 -7.92
C ILE A 168 19.61 -7.63 -9.36
N GLU A 169 18.77 -8.55 -9.83
CA GLU A 169 18.79 -9.02 -11.23
C GLU A 169 17.96 -8.09 -12.14
N PRO A 170 18.33 -7.90 -13.42
CA PRO A 170 17.66 -6.95 -14.32
C PRO A 170 16.14 -7.16 -14.49
N ASN A 171 15.68 -8.41 -14.40
CA ASN A 171 14.25 -8.74 -14.54
C ASN A 171 13.50 -8.79 -13.22
N GLN A 172 14.18 -8.63 -12.09
CA GLN A 172 13.60 -8.86 -10.77
C GLN A 172 12.48 -7.87 -10.44
N ILE A 173 12.67 -6.59 -10.77
CA ILE A 173 11.66 -5.54 -10.57
C ILE A 173 10.42 -5.81 -11.43
N ARG A 174 10.63 -6.13 -12.71
CA ARG A 174 9.54 -6.47 -13.64
C ARG A 174 8.73 -7.66 -13.15
N GLN A 175 9.39 -8.76 -12.78
CA GLN A 175 8.71 -9.96 -12.25
C GLN A 175 7.92 -9.63 -10.97
N LYS A 176 8.46 -8.74 -10.11
CA LYS A 176 7.74 -8.32 -8.91
C LYS A 176 6.49 -7.51 -9.25
N ILE A 177 6.52 -6.64 -10.26
CA ILE A 177 5.34 -5.90 -10.77
C ILE A 177 4.30 -6.88 -11.32
N GLU A 178 4.71 -7.80 -12.19
CA GLU A 178 3.82 -8.81 -12.80
C GLU A 178 3.13 -9.67 -11.74
N LYS A 179 3.88 -10.10 -10.72
CA LYS A 179 3.32 -10.83 -9.58
C LYS A 179 2.33 -9.97 -8.78
N PHE A 180 2.63 -8.69 -8.59
CA PHE A 180 1.76 -7.74 -7.87
C PHE A 180 0.43 -7.48 -8.54
N ASP A 181 0.44 -7.34 -9.87
CA ASP A 181 -0.76 -7.06 -10.67
C ASP A 181 -1.63 -8.31 -10.87
N GLY A 182 -1.03 -9.51 -10.93
CA GLY A 182 -1.76 -10.77 -11.17
C GLY A 182 -2.27 -11.45 -9.90
N ASP A 183 -1.35 -11.87 -9.03
CA ASP A 183 -1.61 -12.94 -8.07
C ASP A 183 -2.20 -12.48 -6.74
N TYR A 184 -1.71 -11.38 -6.20
CA TYR A 184 -1.95 -11.02 -4.79
C TYR A 184 -3.34 -10.48 -4.43
N PRO A 185 -4.12 -9.83 -5.32
CA PRO A 185 -5.44 -9.31 -4.96
C PRO A 185 -6.48 -10.38 -4.57
N ASN A 186 -6.29 -11.65 -5.00
CA ASN A 186 -7.34 -12.68 -4.99
C ASN A 186 -7.10 -13.82 -3.99
N ARG A 187 -6.13 -13.70 -3.08
CA ARG A 187 -5.73 -14.83 -2.21
C ARG A 187 -6.52 -14.87 -0.90
N GLY A 188 -6.81 -13.73 -0.29
CA GLY A 188 -7.53 -13.65 0.99
C GLY A 188 -8.99 -14.10 0.91
N ALA A 189 -9.65 -13.87 -0.23
CA ALA A 189 -11.02 -14.32 -0.46
C ALA A 189 -11.15 -15.85 -0.38
N LYS A 190 -10.17 -16.58 -0.94
CA LYS A 190 -10.07 -18.05 -0.85
C LYS A 190 -9.98 -18.54 0.59
N VAL A 191 -9.13 -17.90 1.40
CA VAL A 191 -8.97 -18.24 2.82
C VAL A 191 -10.30 -18.06 3.57
N VAL A 192 -11.02 -16.96 3.33
CA VAL A 192 -12.32 -16.70 3.97
C VAL A 192 -13.39 -17.67 3.48
N ALA A 193 -13.50 -17.91 2.17
CA ALA A 193 -14.45 -18.85 1.59
C ALA A 193 -14.25 -20.26 2.17
N ARG A 194 -13.00 -20.71 2.27
CA ARG A 194 -12.64 -21.98 2.93
C ARG A 194 -13.09 -22.02 4.39
N SER A 195 -12.86 -20.94 5.14
CA SER A 195 -13.27 -20.84 6.55
C SER A 195 -14.80 -20.90 6.76
N TRP A 196 -15.59 -20.55 5.75
CA TRP A 196 -17.06 -20.63 5.81
C TRP A 196 -17.63 -22.02 5.55
N VAL A 197 -16.88 -22.89 4.87
CA VAL A 197 -17.31 -24.27 4.54
C VAL A 197 -16.65 -25.34 5.40
N ASP A 198 -15.51 -25.02 6.02
CA ASP A 198 -14.74 -25.94 6.88
C ASP A 198 -14.51 -25.32 8.27
N SER A 199 -15.31 -25.74 9.25
CA SER A 199 -15.25 -25.23 10.62
C SER A 199 -13.93 -25.56 11.33
N LYS A 200 -13.30 -26.70 11.00
CA LYS A 200 -11.99 -27.08 11.56
C LYS A 200 -10.87 -26.23 10.96
N PHE A 201 -10.98 -25.89 9.67
CA PHE A 201 -10.08 -24.92 9.06
C PHE A 201 -10.19 -23.56 9.76
N LYS A 202 -11.42 -23.07 9.96
CA LYS A 202 -11.67 -21.80 10.64
C LYS A 202 -11.12 -21.78 12.08
N GLU A 203 -11.35 -22.83 12.86
CA GLU A 203 -10.85 -22.92 14.24
C GLU A 203 -9.31 -22.81 14.29
N ARG A 204 -8.61 -23.53 13.41
CA ARG A 204 -7.14 -23.43 13.32
C ARG A 204 -6.69 -22.06 12.81
N LEU A 205 -7.39 -21.50 11.82
CA LEU A 205 -7.08 -20.19 11.23
C LEU A 205 -7.15 -19.06 12.28
N LEU A 206 -8.14 -19.11 13.17
CA LEU A 206 -8.30 -18.13 14.25
C LEU A 206 -7.26 -18.29 15.37
N LEU A 207 -6.67 -19.47 15.51
CA LEU A 207 -5.61 -19.75 16.48
C LEU A 207 -4.22 -19.32 15.97
N ASP A 208 -3.86 -19.76 14.75
CA ASP A 208 -2.60 -19.43 14.08
C ASP A 208 -2.76 -19.50 12.56
N ALA A 209 -2.87 -18.33 11.92
CA ALA A 209 -3.28 -18.26 10.53
C ALA A 209 -2.18 -18.68 9.54
N ASN A 210 -0.91 -18.36 9.82
CA ASN A 210 0.21 -18.60 8.89
C ASN A 210 0.32 -20.07 8.44
N PRO A 211 0.50 -21.06 9.35
CA PRO A 211 0.65 -22.44 8.94
C PRO A 211 -0.59 -22.98 8.24
N VAL A 212 -1.79 -22.51 8.62
CA VAL A 212 -3.05 -22.93 8.00
C VAL A 212 -3.18 -22.41 6.57
N ILE A 213 -2.74 -21.18 6.31
CA ILE A 213 -2.74 -20.56 4.97
C ILE A 213 -1.66 -21.20 4.09
N GLU A 214 -0.48 -21.50 4.64
CA GLU A 214 0.60 -22.17 3.90
C GLU A 214 0.25 -23.61 3.55
N ASP A 215 -0.33 -24.38 4.49
CA ASP A 215 -0.87 -25.73 4.26
C ASP A 215 -1.97 -25.74 3.19
N PHE A 216 -2.71 -24.63 3.07
CA PHE A 216 -3.74 -24.43 2.04
C PHE A 216 -3.15 -24.12 0.65
N GLY A 217 -1.83 -23.97 0.54
CA GLY A 217 -1.12 -23.75 -0.72
C GLY A 217 -0.91 -22.27 -1.07
N ILE A 218 -1.08 -21.35 -0.11
CA ILE A 218 -0.78 -19.93 -0.31
C ILE A 218 0.55 -19.60 0.36
N ASP A 219 1.57 -19.36 -0.46
CA ASP A 219 2.89 -18.91 0.02
C ASP A 219 2.82 -17.48 0.55
N LEU A 220 3.21 -17.32 1.82
CA LEU A 220 3.26 -16.04 2.53
C LEU A 220 4.65 -15.37 2.46
N GLU A 221 5.66 -15.96 1.81
CA GLU A 221 6.99 -15.36 1.59
C GLU A 221 7.63 -14.81 2.89
N HIS A 222 7.52 -15.55 4.00
CA HIS A 222 7.94 -15.09 5.35
C HIS A 222 7.24 -13.80 5.82
N ALA A 223 5.97 -13.59 5.43
CA ALA A 223 5.20 -12.45 5.87
C ALA A 223 5.17 -12.32 7.40
N ALA A 224 4.99 -11.07 7.85
CA ALA A 224 4.57 -10.75 9.20
C ALA A 224 3.40 -11.64 9.65
N ARG A 225 3.31 -11.88 10.97
CA ARG A 225 2.30 -12.76 11.57
C ARG A 225 0.90 -12.33 11.14
N ILE A 226 0.17 -13.21 10.45
CA ILE A 226 -1.22 -13.00 10.05
C ILE A 226 -2.12 -13.33 11.24
N ILE A 227 -3.08 -12.46 11.52
CA ILE A 227 -4.12 -12.65 12.53
C ILE A 227 -5.48 -12.56 11.85
N ALA A 228 -6.25 -13.65 11.91
CA ALA A 228 -7.62 -13.69 11.42
C ALA A 228 -8.58 -13.14 12.49
N LEU A 229 -9.40 -12.17 12.09
CA LEU A 229 -10.32 -11.46 12.98
C LEU A 229 -11.77 -11.82 12.63
N GLU A 230 -12.43 -12.61 13.47
CA GLU A 230 -13.80 -13.05 13.22
C GLU A 230 -14.83 -11.95 13.55
N ASN A 231 -15.67 -11.62 12.56
CA ASN A 231 -16.90 -10.88 12.81
C ASN A 231 -18.00 -11.82 13.32
N THR A 232 -18.76 -11.35 14.30
CA THR A 232 -19.88 -12.04 14.93
C THR A 232 -21.10 -11.13 14.98
N THR A 233 -22.23 -11.63 15.49
CA THR A 233 -23.44 -10.82 15.72
C THR A 233 -23.20 -9.67 16.69
N ASP A 234 -22.18 -9.76 17.55
CA ASP A 234 -21.89 -8.79 18.61
C ASP A 234 -20.64 -7.94 18.33
N VAL A 235 -19.79 -8.36 17.38
CA VAL A 235 -18.49 -7.72 17.10
C VAL A 235 -18.24 -7.59 15.59
N HIS A 236 -17.95 -6.38 15.14
CA HIS A 236 -17.46 -6.06 13.80
C HIS A 236 -16.02 -5.54 13.89
N ASN A 237 -15.09 -6.21 13.21
CA ASN A 237 -13.69 -5.82 13.17
C ASN A 237 -13.40 -4.98 11.92
N VAL A 238 -12.47 -4.05 12.05
CA VAL A 238 -11.96 -3.21 10.95
C VAL A 238 -10.49 -2.92 11.17
N VAL A 239 -9.70 -2.88 10.09
CA VAL A 239 -8.24 -2.79 10.14
C VAL A 239 -7.78 -1.44 9.60
N VAL A 240 -6.83 -0.80 10.28
CA VAL A 240 -6.17 0.43 9.84
C VAL A 240 -4.66 0.34 10.10
N CYS A 241 -3.89 1.23 9.49
CA CYS A 241 -2.54 1.53 9.93
C CYS A 241 -2.41 3.05 10.06
N THR A 242 -2.55 3.57 11.28
CA THR A 242 -2.52 5.03 11.53
C THR A 242 -1.17 5.63 11.14
N LEU A 243 -0.09 4.87 11.35
CA LEU A 243 1.29 5.32 11.17
C LEU A 243 1.72 5.37 9.70
N CYS A 244 1.23 4.46 8.85
CA CYS A 244 1.64 4.41 7.45
C CYS A 244 0.60 3.71 6.54
N SER A 245 0.81 2.42 6.26
CA SER A 245 0.06 1.63 5.28
C SER A 245 0.26 0.11 5.45
N CYS A 246 0.61 -0.35 6.65
CA CYS A 246 0.79 -1.77 6.94
C CYS A 246 -0.45 -2.58 6.52
N TYR A 247 -0.24 -3.63 5.72
CA TYR A 247 -1.30 -4.35 5.02
C TYR A 247 -0.85 -5.78 4.67
N PRO A 248 -1.72 -6.81 4.70
CA PRO A 248 -1.38 -8.19 4.34
C PRO A 248 -1.26 -8.36 2.82
N ARG A 249 -0.18 -7.81 2.25
CA ARG A 249 0.05 -7.73 0.80
C ARG A 249 0.03 -9.09 0.12
N GLN A 250 0.51 -10.13 0.79
CA GLN A 250 0.52 -11.50 0.29
C GLN A 250 -0.88 -12.11 0.10
N LEU A 251 -1.89 -11.55 0.77
CA LEU A 251 -3.28 -12.01 0.67
C LEU A 251 -4.17 -11.06 -0.14
N MET A 252 -3.89 -9.76 -0.11
CA MET A 252 -4.83 -8.73 -0.57
C MET A 252 -4.20 -7.73 -1.56
N GLY A 253 -2.93 -7.90 -1.93
CA GLY A 253 -2.23 -7.01 -2.87
C GLY A 253 -1.88 -5.64 -2.27
N GLN A 254 -1.88 -4.60 -3.10
CA GLN A 254 -1.57 -3.24 -2.65
C GLN A 254 -2.71 -2.71 -1.76
N PRO A 255 -2.40 -2.04 -0.63
CA PRO A 255 -3.42 -1.28 0.07
C PRO A 255 -4.03 -0.22 -0.88
N PRO A 256 -5.36 -0.12 -0.96
CA PRO A 256 -6.02 0.83 -1.84
C PRO A 256 -5.66 2.27 -1.50
N THR A 257 -5.89 3.17 -2.45
CA THR A 257 -5.62 4.61 -2.28
C THR A 257 -6.28 5.19 -1.03
N TRP A 258 -7.54 4.83 -0.77
CA TRP A 258 -8.26 5.28 0.42
C TRP A 258 -7.63 4.79 1.74
N TYR A 259 -7.04 3.58 1.79
CA TYR A 259 -6.44 3.04 3.01
C TYR A 259 -5.18 3.80 3.42
N LYS A 260 -4.41 4.27 2.43
CA LYS A 260 -3.19 5.08 2.63
C LYS A 260 -3.51 6.55 2.97
N SER A 261 -4.75 6.98 2.73
CA SER A 261 -5.16 8.38 2.88
C SER A 261 -5.13 8.85 4.33
N ARG A 262 -4.82 10.14 4.52
CA ARG A 262 -4.90 10.78 5.84
C ARG A 262 -6.30 10.67 6.43
N SER A 263 -7.33 10.88 5.60
CA SER A 263 -8.74 10.84 6.03
C SER A 263 -9.12 9.51 6.66
N TYR A 264 -8.78 8.38 6.03
CA TYR A 264 -9.07 7.08 6.60
C TYR A 264 -8.26 6.83 7.89
N ARG A 265 -6.94 7.06 7.82
CA ARG A 265 -6.00 6.75 8.89
C ARG A 265 -6.27 7.54 10.18
N SER A 266 -6.66 8.81 10.08
CA SER A 266 -6.96 9.62 11.27
C SER A 266 -8.32 9.32 11.88
N ARG A 267 -9.33 9.06 11.04
CA ARG A 267 -10.74 8.97 11.48
C ARG A 267 -11.14 7.56 11.95
N MET A 268 -10.57 6.50 11.38
CA MET A 268 -10.98 5.11 11.64
C MET A 268 -10.83 4.67 13.11
N VAL A 269 -9.88 5.25 13.85
CA VAL A 269 -9.67 4.96 15.28
C VAL A 269 -10.57 5.76 16.22
N TYR A 270 -11.20 6.83 15.74
CA TYR A 270 -11.96 7.77 16.55
C TYR A 270 -13.47 7.73 16.26
N GLU A 271 -13.86 7.70 14.99
CA GLU A 271 -15.26 7.70 14.57
C GLU A 271 -15.60 6.57 13.59
N PRO A 272 -15.35 5.30 13.96
CA PRO A 272 -15.43 4.17 13.04
C PRO A 272 -16.80 4.00 12.39
N ARG A 273 -17.90 4.28 13.09
CA ARG A 273 -19.26 4.20 12.52
C ARG A 273 -19.49 5.21 11.40
N ALA A 274 -18.97 6.43 11.56
CA ALA A 274 -19.12 7.48 10.55
C ALA A 274 -18.32 7.11 9.29
N VAL A 275 -17.08 6.64 9.48
CA VAL A 275 -16.23 6.14 8.40
C VAL A 275 -16.90 4.99 7.65
N LEU A 276 -17.38 3.96 8.35
CA LEU A 276 -18.07 2.83 7.71
C LEU A 276 -19.31 3.26 6.91
N LYS A 277 -20.04 4.27 7.39
CA LYS A 277 -21.20 4.82 6.68
C LYS A 277 -20.81 5.46 5.34
N GLU A 278 -19.63 6.08 5.23
CA GLU A 278 -19.12 6.62 3.95
C GLU A 278 -18.85 5.50 2.93
N PHE A 279 -18.45 4.30 3.38
CA PHE A 279 -18.36 3.10 2.54
C PHE A 279 -19.72 2.43 2.28
N GLY A 280 -20.82 3.00 2.78
CA GLY A 280 -22.17 2.45 2.69
C GLY A 280 -22.48 1.32 3.68
N THR A 281 -21.60 1.10 4.66
CA THR A 281 -21.74 0.03 5.66
C THR A 281 -22.35 0.56 6.95
N HIS A 282 -23.51 0.03 7.30
CA HIS A 282 -24.26 0.44 8.48
C HIS A 282 -24.18 -0.64 9.55
N ILE A 283 -23.41 -0.39 10.60
CA ILE A 283 -23.27 -1.31 11.74
C ILE A 283 -24.23 -0.87 12.86
N PRO A 284 -25.13 -1.75 13.35
CA PRO A 284 -26.07 -1.41 14.42
C PRO A 284 -25.39 -0.93 15.70
N ASN A 285 -26.05 -0.05 16.46
CA ASN A 285 -25.48 0.57 17.66
C ASN A 285 -25.13 -0.43 18.77
N ASN A 286 -25.81 -1.57 18.82
CA ASN A 286 -25.56 -2.65 19.78
C ASN A 286 -24.38 -3.56 19.41
N VAL A 287 -23.85 -3.47 18.18
CA VAL A 287 -22.68 -4.25 17.75
C VAL A 287 -21.42 -3.49 18.07
N THR A 288 -20.46 -4.11 18.77
CA THR A 288 -19.17 -3.49 19.08
C THR A 288 -18.31 -3.39 17.82
N ILE A 289 -17.74 -2.22 17.53
CA ILE A 289 -16.72 -2.09 16.48
C ILE A 289 -15.33 -2.13 17.12
N ARG A 290 -14.49 -3.04 16.66
CA ARG A 290 -13.08 -3.15 17.06
C ARG A 290 -12.19 -2.69 15.91
N THR A 291 -11.57 -1.53 16.07
CA THR A 291 -10.55 -1.03 15.15
C THR A 291 -9.19 -1.61 15.54
N HIS A 292 -8.53 -2.30 14.61
CA HIS A 292 -7.22 -2.91 14.79
C HIS A 292 -6.17 -2.07 14.05
N ASP A 293 -5.29 -1.42 14.81
CA ASP A 293 -4.20 -0.62 14.25
C ASP A 293 -2.95 -1.47 14.01
N SER A 294 -2.54 -1.58 12.75
CA SER A 294 -1.43 -2.40 12.27
C SER A 294 -0.10 -1.67 12.46
N ASN A 295 0.29 -1.43 13.71
CA ASN A 295 1.46 -0.63 14.08
C ASN A 295 2.75 -1.43 14.34
N ALA A 296 2.69 -2.76 14.32
CA ALA A 296 3.81 -3.66 14.60
C ALA A 296 3.95 -4.75 13.52
N ASP A 297 4.56 -5.89 13.86
CA ASP A 297 4.82 -7.03 12.96
C ASP A 297 3.65 -8.01 12.82
N MET A 298 2.43 -7.52 13.05
CA MET A 298 1.19 -8.26 12.82
C MET A 298 0.46 -7.69 11.60
N ARG A 299 -0.18 -8.54 10.83
CA ARG A 299 -1.08 -8.15 9.74
C ARG A 299 -2.42 -8.82 9.97
N TYR A 300 -3.49 -8.08 9.76
CA TYR A 300 -4.83 -8.56 10.08
C TYR A 300 -5.61 -8.83 8.79
N ILE A 301 -6.43 -9.88 8.83
CA ILE A 301 -7.46 -10.16 7.84
C ILE A 301 -8.78 -10.36 8.56
N VAL A 302 -9.83 -9.66 8.12
CA VAL A 302 -11.17 -9.83 8.67
C VAL A 302 -11.82 -11.05 8.03
N ILE A 303 -12.39 -11.91 8.88
CA ILE A 303 -13.27 -13.01 8.49
C ILE A 303 -14.71 -12.51 8.66
N PRO A 304 -15.36 -11.98 7.61
CA PRO A 304 -16.72 -11.50 7.70
C PRO A 304 -17.70 -12.65 8.02
N MET A 305 -18.87 -12.30 8.55
CA MET A 305 -19.97 -13.25 8.67
C MET A 305 -20.41 -13.69 7.26
N ARG A 306 -20.68 -14.99 7.11
CA ARG A 306 -21.28 -15.54 5.89
C ARG A 306 -22.69 -14.97 5.72
N PRO A 307 -23.03 -14.34 4.58
CA PRO A 307 -24.36 -13.79 4.39
C PRO A 307 -25.42 -14.89 4.25
N GLU A 308 -26.63 -14.58 4.69
CA GLU A 308 -27.82 -15.40 4.46
C GLU A 308 -28.06 -15.63 2.96
N GLY A 309 -28.79 -16.69 2.60
CA GLY A 309 -29.07 -17.04 1.20
C GLY A 309 -27.92 -17.74 0.47
N THR A 310 -26.78 -17.97 1.12
CA THR A 310 -25.64 -18.69 0.53
C THR A 310 -25.56 -20.16 0.93
N ASN A 311 -26.60 -20.72 1.56
CA ASN A 311 -26.62 -22.13 1.98
C ASN A 311 -26.42 -23.06 0.77
N GLY A 312 -25.55 -24.07 0.90
CA GLY A 312 -25.26 -25.02 -0.18
C GLY A 312 -24.41 -24.48 -1.33
N TRP A 313 -24.01 -23.20 -1.31
CA TRP A 313 -23.07 -22.66 -2.30
C TRP A 313 -21.71 -23.37 -2.21
N THR A 314 -21.08 -23.55 -3.37
CA THR A 314 -19.70 -24.05 -3.48
C THR A 314 -18.70 -23.02 -2.95
N GLU A 315 -17.51 -23.49 -2.57
CA GLU A 315 -16.41 -22.63 -2.11
C GLU A 315 -16.07 -21.55 -3.15
N ASP A 316 -15.93 -21.93 -4.43
CA ASP A 316 -15.66 -20.99 -5.53
C ASP A 316 -16.76 -19.92 -5.66
N LYS A 317 -18.04 -20.29 -5.47
CA LYS A 317 -19.14 -19.32 -5.57
C LYS A 317 -19.10 -18.34 -4.39
N LEU A 318 -18.77 -18.82 -3.18
CA LEU A 318 -18.60 -17.98 -1.99
C LEU A 318 -17.42 -17.02 -2.11
N GLU A 319 -16.34 -17.41 -2.79
CA GLU A 319 -15.19 -16.53 -3.04
C GLU A 319 -15.62 -15.25 -3.77
N THR A 320 -16.54 -15.34 -4.75
CA THR A 320 -16.93 -14.22 -5.60
C THR A 320 -17.64 -13.07 -4.89
N ILE A 321 -18.20 -13.32 -3.70
CA ILE A 321 -18.91 -12.30 -2.91
C ILE A 321 -18.02 -11.65 -1.84
N ILE A 322 -16.77 -12.09 -1.71
CA ILE A 322 -15.79 -11.57 -0.75
C ILE A 322 -14.89 -10.58 -1.46
N SER A 323 -15.18 -9.29 -1.34
CA SER A 323 -14.30 -8.25 -1.85
C SER A 323 -13.12 -7.99 -0.91
N ARG A 324 -12.05 -7.39 -1.43
CA ARG A 324 -10.93 -6.87 -0.63
C ARG A 324 -11.40 -6.01 0.55
N ASP A 325 -12.42 -5.19 0.32
CA ASP A 325 -12.94 -4.27 1.33
C ASP A 325 -13.66 -5.01 2.47
N CYS A 326 -14.21 -6.21 2.21
CA CYS A 326 -14.71 -7.11 3.25
C CYS A 326 -13.58 -7.62 4.15
N LEU A 327 -12.41 -7.89 3.56
CA LEU A 327 -11.23 -8.40 4.26
C LEU A 327 -10.54 -7.31 5.11
N VAL A 328 -10.74 -6.03 4.79
CA VAL A 328 -10.36 -4.90 5.67
C VAL A 328 -11.43 -4.64 6.74
N GLY A 329 -12.68 -5.03 6.48
CA GLY A 329 -13.82 -4.81 7.36
C GLY A 329 -14.55 -3.49 7.13
N VAL A 330 -14.34 -2.83 5.98
CA VAL A 330 -15.07 -1.59 5.64
C VAL A 330 -16.38 -1.84 4.89
N THR A 331 -16.53 -3.03 4.30
CA THR A 331 -17.77 -3.51 3.68
C THR A 331 -18.18 -4.89 4.17
N LEU A 332 -19.41 -5.29 3.84
CA LEU A 332 -19.94 -6.64 4.09
C LEU A 332 -20.09 -7.38 2.75
N PRO A 333 -19.88 -8.72 2.74
CA PRO A 333 -20.16 -9.54 1.57
C PRO A 333 -21.61 -9.36 1.09
N ARG A 334 -21.82 -9.21 -0.22
CA ARG A 334 -23.17 -8.98 -0.80
C ARG A 334 -23.53 -10.09 -1.78
N VAL A 335 -24.69 -10.71 -1.54
CA VAL A 335 -25.34 -11.61 -2.50
C VAL A 335 -26.17 -10.76 -3.46
N LYS A 336 -25.98 -10.93 -4.77
CA LYS A 336 -26.83 -10.25 -5.75
C LYS A 336 -28.25 -10.84 -5.70
N ALA A 337 -29.27 -10.00 -5.83
CA ALA A 337 -30.66 -10.43 -5.80
C ALA A 337 -31.02 -11.48 -6.88
N THR A 338 -30.26 -11.53 -7.98
CA THR A 338 -30.42 -12.51 -9.06
C THR A 338 -29.84 -13.89 -8.76
N GLU A 339 -29.13 -14.04 -7.64
CA GLU A 339 -28.46 -15.29 -7.22
C GLU A 339 -29.13 -15.92 -5.98
N LEU A 340 -30.21 -15.31 -5.50
CA LEU A 340 -31.12 -15.87 -4.51
C LEU A 340 -32.13 -16.73 -5.29
N ASP A 341 -31.99 -18.05 -5.19
CA ASP A 341 -32.92 -19.02 -5.78
C ASP A 341 -34.29 -18.99 -5.10
#